data_AF-A0A843LRP9-F1
#
_entry.id   AF-A0A843LRP9-F1
#
_cell.length_a   1.000
_cell.length_b   1.000
_cell.length_c   1.000
_cell.angle_alpha   90.00
_cell.angle_beta   90.00
_cell.angle_gamma   90.00
#
_symmetry.space_group_name_H-M   'P 1'
#
loop_
_entity.id
_entity.type
_entity.pdbx_description
1 polymer ?
#
loop_
_entity_poly.entity_id
_entity_poly.type
_entity_poly.pdbx_seq_one_letter_code
_entity_poly.pdbx_strand_id
1 'polypeptide(L)' 'MKGDIVLVPFPHSDLSAGKLRPALVLYEDAIEKETTIAYISSKTPIIPSPCDVLVTRGTPSFSESGLKMNSVIKLKK' A
#
# COMPACT_ATOMS: atom_id res chain seq x y z
N MET A 1 10.96 -0.87 -9.95
CA MET A 1 9.91 -0.15 -9.21
C MET A 1 9.70 -0.70 -7.79
N LYS A 2 10.29 -1.85 -7.40
CA LYS A 2 10.24 -2.36 -6.02
C LYS A 2 10.57 -1.26 -4.99
N GLY A 3 9.65 -1.05 -4.05
CA GLY A 3 9.72 0.03 -3.06
C GLY A 3 8.91 1.27 -3.42
N ASP A 4 8.50 1.42 -4.69
CA ASP A 4 7.69 2.55 -5.14
C ASP A 4 6.25 2.45 -4.61
N ILE A 5 5.66 3.61 -4.35
CA ILE A 5 4.22 3.74 -4.06
C ILE A 5 3.52 4.19 -5.34
N VAL A 6 2.61 3.35 -5.82
CA VAL A 6 1.84 3.57 -7.06
C VAL A 6 0.36 3.74 -6.74
N LEU A 7 -0.38 4.43 -7.62
CA LEU A 7 -1.84 4.50 -7.56
C LEU A 7 -2.45 3.43 -8.45
N VAL A 8 -3.26 2.55 -7.86
CA VAL A 8 -3.97 1.49 -8.57
C VAL A 8 -5.48 1.58 -8.34
N PRO A 9 -6.32 1.24 -9.33
CA PRO A 9 -7.75 1.08 -9.10
C PRO A 9 -7.96 -0.14 -8.22
N PHE A 10 -8.36 0.07 -6.96
CA PHE A 10 -8.59 -1.04 -6.05
C PHE A 10 -10.08 -1.42 -6.09
N PRO A 11 -10.42 -2.69 -6.41
CA PRO A 11 -11.80 -3.08 -6.57
C PRO A 11 -12.58 -2.93 -5.26
N HIS A 12 -13.86 -2.65 -5.39
CA HIS A 12 -14.79 -2.80 -4.28
C HIS A 12 -14.98 -4.29 -3.94
N SER A 13 -15.62 -4.59 -2.81
CA SER A 13 -15.91 -5.98 -2.41
C SER A 13 -16.78 -6.74 -3.42
N ASP A 14 -17.48 -6.02 -4.30
CA ASP A 14 -18.29 -6.54 -5.40
C ASP A 14 -17.50 -6.64 -6.73
N LEU A 15 -16.17 -6.48 -6.69
CA LEU A 15 -15.25 -6.51 -7.83
C LEU A 15 -15.46 -5.41 -8.88
N SER A 16 -16.34 -4.45 -8.62
CA SER A 16 -16.47 -3.26 -9.48
C SER A 16 -15.20 -2.40 -9.41
N ALA A 17 -14.86 -1.74 -10.52
CA ALA A 17 -13.72 -0.83 -10.58
C ALA A 17 -13.88 0.26 -9.51
N GLY A 18 -12.98 0.26 -8.54
CA GLY A 18 -13.06 1.17 -7.40
C GLY A 18 -12.13 2.37 -7.49
N LYS A 19 -12.13 3.15 -6.41
CA LYS A 19 -11.30 4.35 -6.27
C LYS A 19 -9.81 4.01 -6.41
N LEU A 20 -9.03 4.94 -6.95
CA LEU A 20 -7.57 4.85 -6.90
C LEU A 20 -7.09 4.82 -5.45
N ARG A 21 -6.22 3.87 -5.14
CA ARG A 21 -5.60 3.73 -3.83
C ARG A 21 -4.09 3.55 -3.97
N PRO A 22 -3.30 4.08 -3.01
CA PRO A 22 -1.88 3.82 -2.97
C PRO A 22 -1.62 2.33 -2.68
N ALA A 23 -0.57 1.80 -3.29
CA ALA A 23 -0.05 0.46 -3.04
C ALA A 23 1.47 0.46 -3.14
N LEU A 24 2.13 -0.38 -2.33
CA LEU A 24 3.58 -0.56 -2.33
C LEU A 24 3.96 -1.68 -3.30
N VAL A 25 4.89 -1.43 -4.22
CA VAL A 25 5.42 -2.46 -5.12
C VAL A 25 6.38 -3.37 -4.34
N LEU A 26 6.04 -4.65 -4.23
CA LEU A 26 6.86 -5.65 -3.53
C LEU A 26 7.81 -6.38 -4.47
N TYR A 27 7.32 -6.72 -5.67
CA TYR A 27 8.04 -7.49 -6.67
C TYR A 27 7.46 -7.22 -8.06
N GLU A 28 8.32 -7.27 -9.06
CA GLU A 28 7.98 -7.15 -10.48
C GLU A 28 8.54 -8.37 -11.21
N ASP A 29 7.67 -9.06 -11.94
CA ASP A 29 8.07 -10.09 -12.89
C ASP A 29 8.08 -9.50 -14.30
N ALA A 30 9.28 -9.30 -14.85
CA ALA A 30 9.43 -8.71 -16.18
C ALA A 30 9.04 -9.69 -17.31
N ILE A 31 9.09 -11.01 -17.05
CA ILE A 31 8.81 -12.05 -18.05
C ILE A 31 7.29 -12.21 -18.17
N GLU A 32 6.63 -12.43 -17.04
CA GLU A 32 5.17 -12.62 -16.98
C GLU A 32 4.39 -11.28 -17.04
N LYS A 33 5.11 -10.15 -16.95
CA LYS A 33 4.55 -8.79 -16.89
C LYS A 33 3.56 -8.62 -15.74
N GLU A 34 3.86 -9.27 -14.62
CA GLU A 34 3.06 -9.21 -13.40
C GLU A 34 3.76 -8.33 -12.36
N THR A 35 2.97 -7.70 -11.49
CA THR A 35 3.49 -6.91 -10.38
C THR A 35 2.75 -7.27 -9.11
N THR A 36 3.49 -7.73 -8.11
CA THR A 36 2.94 -7.99 -6.78
C THR A 36 3.02 -6.70 -5.97
N ILE A 37 1.86 -6.25 -5.48
CA ILE A 37 1.72 -5.03 -4.69
C ILE A 37 1.08 -5.32 -3.33
N ALA A 38 1.45 -4.55 -2.31
CA ALA A 38 0.79 -4.52 -1.01
C ALA A 38 -0.15 -3.33 -0.91
N TYR A 39 -1.34 -3.57 -0.38
CA TYR A 39 -2.36 -2.54 -0.20
C TYR A 39 -1.97 -1.55 0.92
N ILE A 40 -2.14 -0.24 0.67
CA ILE A 40 -1.96 0.82 1.68
C ILE A 40 -3.32 1.41 2.05
N SER A 41 -3.60 1.52 3.34
CA SER A 41 -4.81 2.16 3.86
C SER A 41 -4.51 3.34 4.79
N SER A 42 -5.30 4.41 4.69
CA SER A 42 -5.32 5.46 5.71
C SER A 42 -6.12 5.06 6.96
N LYS A 43 -6.87 3.96 6.92
CA LYS A 43 -7.57 3.39 8.08
C LYS A 43 -6.58 2.61 8.94
N THR A 44 -5.84 3.34 9.75
CA THR A 44 -4.87 2.75 10.69
C THR A 44 -5.63 2.11 11.87
N PRO A 45 -5.38 0.82 12.17
CA PRO A 45 -6.01 0.16 13.32
C PRO A 45 -5.42 0.69 14.63
N ILE A 46 -6.21 0.67 15.70
CA ILE A 46 -5.74 1.00 17.07
C ILE A 46 -4.66 0.00 17.51
N ILE A 47 -4.87 -1.28 17.17
CA ILE A 47 -3.93 -2.37 17.44
C ILE A 47 -3.50 -2.96 16.09
N PRO A 48 -2.29 -2.62 15.60
CA PRO A 48 -1.75 -3.19 14.37
C PRO A 48 -1.49 -4.69 14.47
N SER A 49 -1.64 -5.38 13.34
CA SER A 49 -1.16 -6.77 13.20
C SER A 49 0.37 -6.82 13.23
N PRO A 50 1.01 -7.95 13.62
CA PRO A 50 2.46 -8.11 13.51
C PRO A 50 3.02 -7.91 12.08
N CYS A 51 2.19 -8.12 11.06
CA CYS A 51 2.56 -7.91 9.66
C CYS A 51 2.20 -6.51 9.12
N ASP A 52 1.59 -5.65 9.94
CA ASP A 52 1.25 -4.29 9.53
C ASP A 52 2.50 -3.41 9.62
N VAL A 53 2.79 -2.65 8.55
CA VAL A 53 3.85 -1.64 8.57
C VAL A 53 3.20 -0.26 8.63
N LEU A 54 3.40 0.43 9.75
CA LEU A 54 2.88 1.78 9.95
C LEU A 54 3.76 2.81 9.25
N VAL A 55 3.13 3.73 8.53
CA VAL A 55 3.77 4.90 7.92
C VAL A 55 3.14 6.15 8.54
N THR A 56 3.81 6.70 9.55
CA THR A 56 3.28 7.78 10.40
C THR A 56 4.05 9.08 10.21
N ARG A 57 3.32 10.20 10.25
CA ARG A 57 3.91 11.55 10.24
C ARG A 57 5.01 11.69 11.28
N GLY A 58 6.07 12.41 10.92
CA GLY A 58 7.24 12.61 11.77
C GLY A 58 8.31 11.52 11.66
N THR A 59 8.10 10.49 10.83
CA THR A 59 9.13 9.51 10.47
C THR A 59 9.75 9.81 9.10
N PRO A 60 11.03 9.49 8.86
CA PRO A 60 11.66 9.63 7.55
C PRO A 60 10.89 8.88 6.45
N SER A 61 10.41 7.67 6.77
CA SER A 61 9.61 6.85 5.86
C SER A 61 8.33 7.55 5.40
N PHE A 62 7.71 8.38 6.25
CA PHE A 62 6.54 9.15 5.85
C PHE A 62 6.89 10.30 4.91
N SER A 63 7.95 11.06 5.20
CA SER A 63 8.37 12.17 4.33
C SER A 63 8.76 11.71 2.92
N GLU A 64 9.37 10.53 2.82
CA GLU A 64 9.80 9.95 1.55
C GLU A 64 8.67 9.24 0.80
N SER A 65 7.59 8.84 1.49
CA SER A 65 6.49 8.05 0.90
C SER A 65 5.56 8.82 -0.05
N GLY A 66 5.52 10.16 0.04
CA GLY A 66 4.49 10.96 -0.65
C GLY A 66 3.05 10.75 -0.15
N LEU A 67 2.84 9.98 0.92
CA LEU A 67 1.52 9.77 1.50
C LEU A 67 1.03 11.02 2.22
N LYS A 68 -0.26 11.34 2.04
CA LYS A 68 -0.85 12.57 2.58
C LYS A 68 -1.20 12.51 4.07
N MET A 69 -1.28 11.32 4.66
CA MET A 69 -1.73 11.10 6.04
C MET A 69 -1.23 9.76 6.58
N ASN A 70 -1.24 9.60 7.90
CA ASN A 70 -0.87 8.34 8.58
C ASN A 70 -1.57 7.17 7.89
N SER A 71 -0.79 6.14 7.56
CA SER A 71 -1.24 5.02 6.76
C SER A 71 -0.64 3.72 7.29
N VAL A 72 -1.21 2.60 6.86
CA VAL A 72 -0.75 1.25 7.15
C VAL A 72 -0.61 0.46 5.86
N ILE A 73 0.56 -0.14 5.66
CA ILE A 73 0.79 -1.14 4.61
C ILE A 73 0.34 -2.49 5.20
N LYS A 74 -0.59 -3.15 4.51
CA LYS A 74 -1.12 -4.46 4.91
C LYS A 74 -0.35 -5.56 4.18
N LEU A 75 0.45 -6.34 4.91
CA LEU A 75 1.21 -7.49 4.37
C LEU A 75 0.60 -8.85 4.72
N LYS A 76 -0.51 -8.86 5.46
CA LYS A 76 -1.25 -10.08 5.76
C LYS A 76 -2.20 -10.42 4.61
N LYS A 77 -2.24 -11.69 4.22
CA LYS A 77 -3.20 -12.26 3.27
C LYS A 77 -4.62 -12.18 3.81
#